data_AF-A0AAN9EKJ2-F1
#
_entry.id   AF-A0AAN9EKJ2-F1
#
_cell.length_a   1.000
_cell.length_b   1.000
_cell.length_c   1.000
_cell.angle_alpha   90.00
_cell.angle_beta   90.00
_cell.angle_gamma   90.00
#
_symmetry.space_group_name_H-M   'P 1'
#
loop_
_entity.id
_entity.type
_entity.pdbx_description
1 polymer ?
#
loop_
_entity_poly.entity_id
_entity_poly.type
_entity_poly.pdbx_seq_one_letter_code
_entity_poly.pdbx_strand_id
1 'polypeptide(L)'
;MRLKNQIQLDLDPDPSERYVAQGKGILQPHSLIDELESNLGDDEATHDLKTGPFGEIIKSAQEAIVLPPFVAIAVRPRPGVWEYVRVNVYDLSVEQLSVPEYLSFKEELVDGKINDRFVLELDFEPFNATFPRPTRSSSIGNGVQFLNRHLSSNMFRNKDSLDPLLDFLRVHKYKGHALMLNDRIQSISKLQSTLAKAEDHLSKLAPDTLYSEFEYVLQGMGFERGWGDTAERVLEMMHLLSDILQAPDPSTLETFLGRVPMVFNVVILSPHGYFGQANVLGLPDTGGQVVYILDQVRALENEMLLRIQKQGLDFTPRILIVFWLPG
;
A
#
# COMPACT_ATOMS: atom_id res chain seq x y z
N MET A 1 10.75 -20.22 -15.79
CA MET A 1 11.92 -20.99 -16.33
C MET A 1 12.56 -21.90 -15.27
N ARG A 2 12.88 -21.41 -14.06
CA ARG A 2 13.47 -22.25 -13.00
C ARG A 2 12.53 -23.34 -12.48
N LEU A 3 11.27 -23.00 -12.22
CA LEU A 3 10.26 -23.95 -11.73
C LEU A 3 9.92 -25.05 -12.74
N LYS A 4 9.66 -24.70 -14.01
CA LYS A 4 9.44 -25.68 -15.09
C LYS A 4 10.54 -26.75 -15.14
N ASN A 5 11.80 -26.32 -15.14
CA ASN A 5 12.93 -27.24 -15.20
C ASN A 5 13.03 -28.11 -13.94
N GLN A 6 12.70 -27.56 -12.77
CA GLN A 6 12.73 -28.27 -11.49
C GLN A 6 11.64 -29.33 -11.39
N ILE A 7 10.40 -28.99 -11.78
CA ILE A 7 9.30 -29.97 -11.83
C ILE A 7 9.60 -31.05 -12.89
N GLN A 8 10.08 -30.68 -14.08
CA GLN A 8 10.36 -31.63 -15.15
C GLN A 8 11.46 -32.65 -14.80
N LEU A 9 12.41 -32.28 -13.93
CA LEU A 9 13.50 -33.17 -13.49
C LEU A 9 13.06 -34.17 -12.42
N ASP A 10 12.09 -33.79 -11.60
CA ASP A 10 11.68 -34.53 -10.40
C ASP A 10 10.25 -35.09 -10.52
N LEU A 11 9.69 -35.11 -11.74
CA LEU A 11 8.32 -35.53 -12.02
C LEU A 11 8.18 -37.05 -12.01
N ASP A 12 7.37 -37.56 -11.09
CA ASP A 12 6.97 -38.96 -11.03
C ASP A 12 5.54 -39.12 -11.62
N PRO A 13 5.26 -40.17 -12.42
CA PRO A 13 3.91 -40.46 -12.90
C PRO A 13 2.89 -40.73 -11.80
N ASP A 14 3.29 -41.32 -10.66
CA ASP A 14 2.35 -41.84 -9.67
C ASP A 14 1.46 -40.75 -8.99
N PRO A 15 1.98 -39.59 -8.54
CA PRO A 15 1.16 -38.52 -7.97
C PRO A 15 0.25 -37.85 -9.00
N SER A 16 0.75 -37.64 -10.23
CA SER A 16 0.01 -36.92 -11.28
C SER A 16 -1.17 -37.75 -11.81
N GLU A 17 -0.97 -39.06 -11.96
CA GLU A 17 -2.03 -40.01 -12.33
C GLU A 17 -3.11 -40.12 -11.26
N ARG A 18 -2.73 -40.07 -9.97
CA ARG A 18 -3.68 -40.07 -8.85
C ARG A 18 -4.55 -38.83 -8.83
N TYR A 19 -3.97 -37.64 -9.05
CA TYR A 19 -4.77 -36.41 -9.15
C TYR A 19 -5.80 -36.48 -10.27
N VAL A 20 -5.44 -37.06 -11.42
CA VAL A 20 -6.38 -37.27 -12.55
C VAL A 20 -7.40 -38.36 -12.25
N ALA A 21 -7.04 -39.40 -11.50
CA ALA A 21 -7.93 -40.50 -11.11
C ALA A 21 -9.10 -40.05 -10.22
N GLN A 22 -8.94 -38.96 -9.46
CA GLN A 22 -10.02 -38.34 -8.68
C GLN A 22 -11.08 -37.64 -9.56
N GLY A 23 -10.80 -37.46 -10.85
CA GLY A 23 -11.70 -36.83 -11.81
C GLY A 23 -11.54 -35.31 -11.92
N LYS A 24 -12.36 -34.71 -12.79
CA LYS A 24 -12.34 -33.27 -13.08
C LYS A 24 -12.73 -32.47 -11.81
N GLY A 25 -11.86 -31.57 -11.35
CA GLY A 25 -12.09 -30.83 -10.10
C GLY A 25 -10.99 -29.82 -9.71
N ILE A 26 -11.20 -29.12 -8.59
CA ILE A 26 -10.20 -28.26 -7.93
C ILE A 26 -9.67 -28.99 -6.69
N LEU A 27 -8.35 -29.07 -6.57
CA LEU A 27 -7.66 -29.58 -5.40
C LEU A 27 -7.15 -28.40 -4.55
N GLN A 28 -7.47 -28.45 -3.26
CA GLN A 28 -7.02 -27.48 -2.26
C GLN A 28 -5.64 -27.87 -1.71
N PRO A 29 -4.91 -26.96 -1.03
CA PRO A 29 -3.57 -27.25 -0.51
C PRO A 29 -3.49 -28.49 0.37
N HIS A 30 -4.47 -28.67 1.27
CA HIS A 30 -4.51 -29.84 2.15
C HIS A 30 -4.69 -31.12 1.34
N SER A 31 -5.56 -31.14 0.33
CA SER A 31 -5.76 -32.30 -0.55
C SER A 31 -4.50 -32.63 -1.37
N LEU A 32 -3.76 -31.62 -1.82
CA LEU A 32 -2.49 -31.80 -2.54
C LEU A 32 -1.43 -32.44 -1.66
N ILE A 33 -1.33 -31.97 -0.41
CA ILE A 33 -0.40 -32.51 0.60
C ILE A 33 -0.82 -33.90 1.03
N ASP A 34 -2.11 -34.13 1.30
CA ASP A 34 -2.64 -35.43 1.72
C ASP A 34 -2.37 -36.51 0.67
N GLU A 35 -2.48 -36.21 -0.63
CA GLU A 35 -2.12 -37.14 -1.72
C GLU A 35 -0.62 -37.35 -1.86
N LEU A 36 0.19 -36.33 -1.58
CA LEU A 36 1.66 -36.49 -1.52
C LEU A 36 2.06 -37.36 -0.32
N GLU A 37 1.34 -37.28 0.79
CA GLU A 37 1.65 -38.00 2.02
C GLU A 37 1.06 -39.42 2.03
N SER A 38 -0.14 -39.60 1.50
CA SER A 38 -0.87 -40.87 1.48
C SER A 38 -0.35 -41.81 0.38
N ASN A 39 0.23 -42.92 0.81
CA ASN A 39 0.55 -44.08 -0.02
C ASN A 39 1.63 -43.88 -1.09
N LEU A 40 2.65 -43.07 -0.80
CA LEU A 40 3.98 -43.34 -1.33
C LEU A 40 4.62 -44.34 -0.34
N GLY A 41 5.02 -45.53 -0.80
CA GLY A 41 5.60 -46.58 0.06
C GLY A 41 6.82 -46.12 0.89
N ASP A 42 7.34 -46.94 1.80
CA ASP A 42 8.52 -46.61 2.63
C ASP A 42 9.87 -46.81 1.91
N ASP A 43 9.90 -46.58 0.59
CA ASP A 43 11.13 -46.68 -0.21
C ASP A 43 11.94 -45.37 -0.20
N GLU A 44 13.22 -45.44 -0.53
CA GLU A 44 14.11 -44.27 -0.53
C GLU A 44 13.69 -43.21 -1.58
N ALA A 45 13.17 -43.67 -2.72
CA ALA A 45 12.66 -42.81 -3.80
C ALA A 45 11.41 -42.01 -3.39
N THR A 46 10.54 -42.59 -2.57
CA THR A 46 9.31 -41.94 -2.09
C THR A 46 9.59 -40.95 -0.97
N HIS A 47 10.62 -41.20 -0.16
CA HIS A 47 11.15 -40.21 0.79
C HIS A 47 11.76 -39.00 0.06
N ASP A 48 12.51 -39.23 -1.02
CA ASP A 48 13.08 -38.17 -1.85
C ASP A 48 12.00 -37.36 -2.59
N LEU A 49 10.87 -37.95 -2.99
CA LEU A 49 9.75 -37.20 -3.56
C LEU A 49 9.05 -36.27 -2.56
N LYS A 50 8.90 -36.72 -1.30
CA LYS A 50 8.28 -35.94 -0.21
C LYS A 50 9.18 -34.80 0.30
N THR A 51 10.48 -35.05 0.35
CA THR A 51 11.48 -34.13 0.94
C THR A 51 12.32 -33.38 -0.09
N GLY A 52 12.27 -33.82 -1.34
CA GLY A 52 12.98 -33.22 -2.46
C GLY A 52 12.24 -32.03 -3.07
N PRO A 53 12.74 -31.53 -4.21
CA PRO A 53 12.29 -30.26 -4.75
C PRO A 53 10.85 -30.28 -5.26
N PHE A 54 10.37 -31.42 -5.78
CA PHE A 54 8.97 -31.61 -6.15
C PHE A 54 8.03 -31.47 -4.93
N GLY A 55 8.34 -32.14 -3.82
CA GLY A 55 7.57 -32.03 -2.58
C GLY A 55 7.48 -30.60 -2.06
N GLU A 56 8.57 -29.83 -2.11
CA GLU A 56 8.57 -28.40 -1.74
C GLU A 56 7.70 -27.53 -2.66
N ILE A 57 7.63 -27.89 -3.96
CA ILE A 57 6.75 -27.21 -4.92
C ILE A 57 5.28 -27.50 -4.61
N ILE A 58 4.94 -28.76 -4.31
CA ILE A 58 3.57 -29.14 -3.92
C ILE A 58 3.17 -28.47 -2.60
N LYS A 59 4.07 -28.40 -1.60
CA LYS A 59 3.82 -27.68 -0.34
C LYS A 59 3.60 -26.17 -0.53
N SER A 60 4.18 -25.59 -1.58
CA SER A 60 3.97 -24.17 -1.93
C SER A 60 2.84 -23.94 -2.93
N ALA A 61 2.22 -25.00 -3.45
CA ALA A 61 1.03 -24.91 -4.28
C ALA A 61 -0.17 -24.41 -3.46
N GLN A 62 -0.92 -23.48 -4.03
CA GLN A 62 -2.13 -22.92 -3.40
C GLN A 62 -3.39 -23.60 -3.89
N GLU A 63 -3.33 -24.22 -5.07
CA GLU A 63 -4.43 -24.95 -5.68
C GLU A 63 -3.91 -25.68 -6.93
N ALA A 64 -4.61 -26.76 -7.32
CA ALA A 64 -4.44 -27.38 -8.62
C ALA A 64 -5.80 -27.63 -9.28
N ILE A 65 -5.84 -27.49 -10.59
CA ILE A 65 -7.01 -27.70 -11.44
C ILE A 65 -6.76 -28.97 -12.24
N VAL A 66 -7.64 -29.95 -12.07
CA VAL A 66 -7.57 -31.21 -12.80
C VAL A 66 -8.56 -31.16 -13.96
N LEU A 67 -8.03 -31.09 -15.17
CA LEU A 67 -8.76 -31.13 -16.43
C LEU A 67 -8.09 -32.19 -17.33
N PRO A 68 -8.49 -33.47 -17.24
CA PRO A 68 -7.78 -34.56 -17.90
C PRO A 68 -7.55 -34.28 -19.40
N PRO A 69 -6.32 -34.46 -19.91
CA PRO A 69 -5.16 -35.09 -19.26
C PRO A 69 -4.23 -34.15 -18.49
N PHE A 70 -4.65 -32.91 -18.26
CA PHE A 70 -3.81 -31.86 -17.68
C PHE A 70 -4.11 -31.60 -16.21
N VAL A 71 -3.05 -31.29 -15.47
CA VAL A 71 -3.11 -30.73 -14.12
C VAL A 71 -2.43 -29.36 -14.14
N ALA A 72 -3.20 -28.29 -13.94
CA ALA A 72 -2.68 -26.92 -13.86
C ALA A 72 -2.50 -26.52 -12.39
N ILE A 73 -1.29 -26.12 -12.00
CA ILE A 73 -0.92 -25.87 -10.60
C ILE A 73 -0.56 -24.39 -10.42
N ALA A 74 -1.15 -23.74 -9.42
CA ALA A 74 -0.76 -22.40 -8.99
C ALA A 74 0.20 -22.50 -7.81
N VAL A 75 1.47 -22.16 -8.05
CA VAL A 75 2.54 -22.23 -7.05
C VAL A 75 2.81 -20.83 -6.51
N ARG A 76 2.93 -20.72 -5.19
CA ARG A 76 3.26 -19.47 -4.49
C ARG A 76 4.53 -19.65 -3.66
N PRO A 77 5.72 -19.55 -4.29
CA PRO A 77 6.98 -19.79 -3.59
C PRO A 77 7.22 -18.81 -2.45
N ARG A 78 6.74 -17.56 -2.60
CA ARG A 78 6.88 -16.48 -1.61
C ARG A 78 5.69 -15.53 -1.67
N PRO A 79 5.39 -14.77 -0.60
CA PRO A 79 4.33 -13.77 -0.63
C PRO A 79 4.51 -12.76 -1.77
N GLY A 80 3.49 -12.64 -2.61
CA GLY A 80 3.45 -11.72 -3.77
C GLY A 80 4.09 -12.26 -5.05
N VAL A 81 4.58 -13.50 -5.05
CA VAL A 81 5.16 -14.15 -6.25
C VAL A 81 4.36 -15.40 -6.57
N TRP A 82 3.89 -15.48 -7.81
CA TRP A 82 3.09 -16.58 -8.32
C TRP A 82 3.73 -17.14 -9.59
N GLU A 83 3.68 -18.46 -9.72
CA GLU A 83 4.08 -19.17 -10.93
C GLU A 83 2.99 -20.19 -11.26
N TYR A 84 2.61 -20.25 -12.53
CA TYR A 84 1.56 -21.14 -13.02
C TYR A 84 2.19 -22.15 -13.97
N VAL A 85 1.86 -23.42 -13.77
CA VAL A 85 2.39 -24.51 -14.60
C VAL A 85 1.27 -25.48 -14.95
N ARG A 86 1.41 -26.14 -16.09
CA ARG A 86 0.56 -27.25 -16.51
C ARG A 86 1.41 -28.48 -16.66
N VAL A 87 0.95 -29.59 -16.10
CA VAL A 87 1.54 -30.92 -16.26
C VAL A 87 0.59 -31.74 -17.11
N ASN A 88 1.10 -32.34 -18.19
CA ASN A 88 0.39 -33.40 -18.89
C ASN A 88 0.75 -34.74 -18.24
N VAL A 89 -0.26 -35.46 -17.79
CA VAL A 89 -0.06 -36.67 -16.98
C VAL A 89 0.41 -37.86 -17.81
N TYR A 90 0.18 -37.86 -19.13
CA TYR A 90 0.58 -39.00 -19.98
C TYR A 90 2.05 -38.99 -20.41
N ASP A 91 2.60 -37.80 -20.70
CA ASP A 91 3.99 -37.63 -21.17
C ASP A 91 4.87 -36.91 -20.16
N LEU A 92 4.31 -36.57 -18.98
CA LEU A 92 4.95 -35.85 -17.89
C LEU A 92 5.59 -34.54 -18.34
N SER A 93 5.05 -33.91 -19.40
CA SER A 93 5.54 -32.61 -19.87
C SER A 93 5.02 -31.47 -19.00
N VAL A 94 5.93 -30.53 -18.68
CA VAL A 94 5.63 -29.31 -17.94
C VAL A 94 5.70 -28.09 -18.84
N GLU A 95 4.61 -27.34 -18.84
CA GLU A 95 4.51 -26.05 -19.50
C GLU A 95 4.31 -24.95 -18.48
N GLN A 96 4.98 -23.81 -18.67
CA GLN A 96 4.73 -22.62 -17.87
C GLN A 96 3.54 -21.89 -18.48
N LEU A 97 2.55 -21.53 -17.66
CA LEU A 97 1.38 -20.79 -18.07
C LEU A 97 1.53 -19.31 -17.69
N SER A 98 0.93 -18.45 -18.50
CA SER A 98 0.58 -17.08 -18.14
C SER A 98 -0.67 -17.04 -17.24
N VAL A 99 -0.95 -15.88 -16.64
CA VAL A 99 -2.14 -15.71 -15.80
C VAL A 99 -3.44 -15.94 -16.59
N PRO A 100 -3.63 -15.38 -17.80
CA PRO A 100 -4.85 -15.62 -18.58
C PRO A 100 -5.01 -17.10 -18.96
N GLU A 101 -3.93 -17.78 -19.36
CA GLU A 101 -3.97 -19.21 -19.68
C GLU A 101 -4.38 -20.04 -18.45
N TYR A 102 -3.85 -19.74 -17.27
CA TYR A 102 -4.25 -20.45 -16.05
C TYR A 102 -5.72 -20.17 -15.66
N LEU A 103 -6.19 -18.93 -15.80
CA LEU A 103 -7.59 -18.58 -15.51
C LEU A 103 -8.55 -19.23 -16.51
N SER A 104 -8.16 -19.36 -17.78
CA SER A 104 -8.94 -20.09 -18.78
C SER A 104 -9.15 -21.57 -18.40
N PHE A 105 -8.18 -22.21 -17.73
CA PHE A 105 -8.35 -23.55 -17.16
C PHE A 105 -9.42 -23.58 -16.05
N LYS A 106 -9.55 -22.52 -15.23
CA LYS A 106 -10.62 -22.43 -14.21
C LYS A 106 -11.99 -22.26 -14.84
N GLU A 107 -12.08 -21.46 -15.89
CA GLU A 107 -13.31 -21.23 -16.63
C GLU A 107 -13.78 -22.52 -17.31
N GLU A 108 -12.88 -23.24 -18.01
CA GLU A 108 -13.19 -24.52 -18.64
C GLU A 108 -13.63 -25.59 -17.62
N LEU A 109 -13.14 -25.51 -16.39
CA LEU A 109 -13.57 -26.40 -15.33
C LEU A 109 -15.08 -26.26 -15.04
N VAL A 110 -15.59 -25.03 -14.96
CA VAL A 110 -16.98 -24.74 -14.60
C VAL A 110 -17.90 -24.79 -15.82
N ASP A 111 -17.55 -24.05 -16.86
CA ASP A 111 -18.45 -23.80 -17.99
C ASP A 111 -18.18 -24.71 -19.20
N GLY A 112 -17.11 -25.50 -19.15
CA GLY A 112 -16.60 -26.25 -20.29
C GLY A 112 -15.90 -25.35 -21.31
N LYS A 113 -15.61 -25.89 -22.50
CA LYS A 113 -14.91 -25.12 -23.55
C LYS A 113 -15.82 -24.04 -24.12
N ILE A 114 -15.69 -22.82 -23.61
CA ILE A 114 -16.28 -21.62 -24.19
C ILE A 114 -15.28 -20.99 -25.15
N ASN A 115 -15.59 -21.01 -26.45
CA ASN A 115 -14.81 -20.32 -27.47
C ASN A 115 -15.34 -18.89 -27.67
N ASP A 116 -15.35 -18.09 -26.62
CA ASP A 116 -15.55 -16.64 -26.76
C ASP A 116 -14.19 -15.97 -26.91
N ARG A 117 -13.99 -15.29 -28.05
CA ARG A 117 -12.72 -14.67 -28.40
C ARG A 117 -12.54 -13.29 -27.75
N PHE A 118 -13.59 -12.74 -27.13
CA PHE A 118 -13.61 -11.37 -26.60
C PHE A 118 -14.07 -11.30 -25.14
N VAL A 119 -13.62 -12.24 -24.32
CA VAL A 119 -13.81 -12.18 -22.86
C VAL A 119 -13.09 -10.93 -22.32
N LEU A 120 -13.75 -10.19 -21.44
CA LEU A 120 -13.20 -9.00 -20.82
C LEU A 120 -12.08 -9.37 -19.84
N GLU A 121 -10.84 -9.02 -20.16
CA GLU A 121 -9.71 -9.12 -19.25
C GLU A 121 -9.45 -7.78 -18.55
N LEU A 122 -9.42 -7.80 -17.21
CA LEU A 122 -9.10 -6.63 -16.40
C LEU A 122 -7.61 -6.61 -16.05
N ASP A 123 -6.83 -5.87 -16.83
CA ASP A 123 -5.40 -5.68 -16.58
C ASP A 123 -5.07 -4.27 -16.07
N PHE A 124 -4.66 -4.20 -14.80
CA PHE A 124 -4.23 -2.95 -14.14
C PHE A 124 -2.71 -2.76 -14.15
N GLU A 125 -1.92 -3.70 -14.66
CA GLU A 125 -0.46 -3.62 -14.65
C GLU A 125 0.07 -2.41 -15.45
N PRO A 126 -0.40 -2.14 -16.69
CA PRO A 126 0.07 -1.01 -17.50
C PRO A 126 -0.22 0.35 -16.84
N PHE A 127 -1.34 0.48 -16.14
CA PHE A 127 -1.75 1.72 -15.48
C PHE A 127 -0.88 2.07 -14.26
N ASN A 128 -0.18 1.08 -13.71
CA ASN A 128 0.68 1.23 -12.53
C ASN A 128 2.17 1.28 -12.87
N ALA A 129 2.55 1.36 -14.16
CA ALA A 129 3.94 1.33 -14.59
C ALA A 129 4.76 2.56 -14.17
N THR A 130 4.10 3.69 -13.93
CA THR A 130 4.72 4.94 -13.46
C THR A 130 5.04 4.91 -11.97
N PHE A 131 4.40 4.02 -11.20
CA PHE A 131 4.67 3.87 -9.78
C PHE A 131 5.82 2.87 -9.56
N PRO A 132 6.85 3.25 -8.79
CA PRO A 132 7.93 2.34 -8.49
C PRO A 132 7.38 1.17 -7.64
N ARG A 133 7.76 -0.07 -7.97
CA ARG A 133 7.29 -1.27 -7.26
C ARG A 133 8.41 -1.88 -6.40
N PRO A 134 8.20 -2.08 -5.09
CA PRO A 134 9.15 -2.82 -4.28
C PRO A 134 9.12 -4.31 -4.66
N THR A 135 10.29 -4.90 -4.89
CA THR A 135 10.42 -6.31 -5.31
C THR A 135 10.63 -7.29 -4.15
N ARG A 136 10.85 -6.77 -2.93
CA ARG A 136 11.08 -7.58 -1.72
C ARG A 136 9.76 -7.77 -0.97
N SER A 137 9.39 -9.02 -0.67
CA SER A 137 8.20 -9.34 0.11
C SER A 137 8.18 -8.67 1.50
N SER A 138 9.35 -8.39 2.09
CA SER A 138 9.47 -7.65 3.36
C SER A 138 9.02 -6.19 3.29
N SER A 139 8.84 -5.64 2.08
CA SER A 139 8.36 -4.27 1.87
C SER A 139 6.84 -4.19 1.75
N ILE A 140 6.12 -5.33 1.73
CA ILE A 140 4.66 -5.37 1.70
C ILE A 140 4.13 -4.70 2.98
N GLY A 141 3.18 -3.77 2.81
CA GLY A 141 2.64 -2.95 3.91
C GLY A 141 3.44 -1.67 4.21
N ASN A 142 4.65 -1.50 3.66
CA ASN A 142 5.54 -0.35 3.92
C ASN A 142 5.62 0.62 2.72
N GLY A 143 4.49 0.85 2.03
CA GLY A 143 4.44 1.64 0.80
C GLY A 143 4.91 3.09 0.97
N VAL A 144 4.52 3.74 2.08
CA VAL A 144 4.90 5.13 2.38
C VAL A 144 6.42 5.28 2.50
N GLN A 145 7.10 4.39 3.20
CA GLN A 145 8.57 4.43 3.34
C GLN A 145 9.28 4.26 1.99
N PHE A 146 8.71 3.47 1.08
CA PHE A 146 9.25 3.31 -0.26
C PHE A 146 8.99 4.55 -1.12
N LEU A 147 7.79 5.13 -1.04
CA LEU A 147 7.46 6.38 -1.73
C LEU A 147 8.32 7.55 -1.24
N ASN A 148 8.53 7.69 0.07
CA ASN A 148 9.40 8.73 0.64
C ASN A 148 10.84 8.61 0.13
N ARG A 149 11.38 7.38 0.04
CA ARG A 149 12.70 7.13 -0.57
C ARG A 149 12.75 7.51 -2.05
N HIS A 150 11.69 7.20 -2.78
CA HIS A 150 11.61 7.53 -4.20
C HIS A 150 11.51 9.05 -4.42
N LEU A 151 10.63 9.74 -3.68
CA LEU A 151 10.46 11.20 -3.73
C LEU A 151 11.73 11.92 -3.34
N SER A 152 12.34 11.58 -2.21
CA SER A 152 13.63 12.16 -1.77
C SER A 152 14.73 11.96 -2.82
N SER A 153 14.83 10.76 -3.42
CA SER A 153 15.83 10.50 -4.47
C SER A 153 15.57 11.32 -5.75
N ASN A 154 14.31 11.54 -6.12
CA ASN A 154 13.94 12.35 -7.27
C ASN A 154 14.24 13.85 -7.02
N MET A 155 13.84 14.35 -5.84
CA MET A 155 14.10 15.71 -5.35
C MET A 155 15.59 16.04 -5.29
N PHE A 156 16.43 15.07 -4.93
CA PHE A 156 17.89 15.24 -4.92
C PHE A 156 18.48 15.38 -6.33
N ARG A 157 17.92 14.68 -7.33
CA ARG A 157 18.49 14.59 -8.69
C ARG A 157 18.10 15.76 -9.58
N ASN A 158 16.92 16.33 -9.39
CA ASN A 158 16.39 17.37 -10.27
C ASN A 158 15.90 18.59 -9.47
N LYS A 159 16.51 19.76 -9.65
CA LYS A 159 16.09 20.98 -8.96
C LYS A 159 14.67 21.41 -9.32
N ASP A 160 14.24 21.17 -10.55
CA ASP A 160 12.87 21.50 -11.00
C ASP A 160 11.81 20.61 -10.33
N SER A 161 12.23 19.49 -9.73
CA SER A 161 11.30 18.61 -8.99
C SER A 161 10.93 19.13 -7.59
N LEU A 162 11.50 20.27 -7.16
CA LEU A 162 11.10 20.98 -5.94
C LEU A 162 9.95 21.96 -6.16
N ASP A 163 9.70 22.39 -7.41
CA ASP A 163 8.62 23.34 -7.72
C ASP A 163 7.23 22.84 -7.27
N PRO A 164 6.87 21.54 -7.42
CA PRO A 164 5.62 21.02 -6.89
C PRO A 164 5.48 21.17 -5.37
N LEU A 165 6.58 21.11 -4.60
CA LEU A 165 6.56 21.32 -3.16
C LEU A 165 6.29 22.79 -2.83
N LEU A 166 6.93 23.71 -3.56
CA LEU A 166 6.69 25.14 -3.41
C LEU A 166 5.23 25.48 -3.74
N ASP A 167 4.73 25.01 -4.87
CA ASP A 167 3.37 25.25 -5.30
C ASP A 167 2.38 24.66 -4.31
N PHE A 168 2.61 23.43 -3.83
CA PHE A 168 1.81 22.80 -2.78
C PHE A 168 1.69 23.69 -1.53
N LEU A 169 2.80 24.24 -1.04
CA LEU A 169 2.81 25.10 0.14
C LEU A 169 2.15 26.47 -0.11
N ARG A 170 2.21 26.99 -1.34
CA ARG A 170 1.62 28.30 -1.70
C ARG A 170 0.11 28.26 -1.93
N VAL A 171 -0.38 27.19 -2.54
CA VAL A 171 -1.82 27.03 -2.82
C VAL A 171 -2.60 26.58 -1.59
N HIS A 172 -1.90 26.21 -0.51
CA HIS A 172 -2.50 25.67 0.69
C HIS A 172 -3.37 26.70 1.41
N LYS A 173 -4.68 26.48 1.41
CA LYS A 173 -5.67 27.36 2.02
C LYS A 173 -6.73 26.55 2.73
N TYR A 174 -7.19 27.03 3.88
CA TYR A 174 -8.32 26.43 4.58
C TYR A 174 -9.32 27.50 5.02
N LYS A 175 -10.61 27.30 4.69
CA LYS A 175 -11.70 28.28 4.93
C LYS A 175 -11.33 29.70 4.49
N GLY A 176 -10.66 29.85 3.35
CA GLY A 176 -10.22 31.14 2.81
C GLY A 176 -8.97 31.75 3.45
N HIS A 177 -8.42 31.15 4.52
CA HIS A 177 -7.17 31.58 5.14
C HIS A 177 -5.99 30.92 4.43
N ALA A 178 -4.99 31.72 4.04
CA ALA A 178 -3.74 31.20 3.51
C ALA A 178 -2.91 30.56 4.62
N LEU A 179 -2.27 29.44 4.31
CA LEU A 179 -1.41 28.69 5.22
C LEU A 179 -0.03 28.52 4.58
N MET A 180 0.99 28.32 5.41
CA MET A 180 2.37 28.09 5.00
C MET A 180 3.00 29.28 4.25
N LEU A 181 2.82 29.39 2.94
CA LEU A 181 3.47 30.40 2.09
C LEU A 181 2.44 31.28 1.38
N ASN A 182 2.73 32.57 1.25
CA ASN A 182 1.94 33.49 0.43
C ASN A 182 2.61 33.82 -0.92
N ASP A 183 1.96 34.69 -1.69
CA ASP A 183 2.36 35.05 -3.06
C ASP A 183 3.66 35.87 -3.16
N ARG A 184 4.28 36.26 -2.03
CA ARG A 184 5.60 36.91 -1.99
C ARG A 184 6.73 35.96 -2.38
N ILE A 185 6.52 34.64 -2.23
CA ILE A 185 7.52 33.61 -2.51
C ILE A 185 7.09 32.88 -3.79
N GLN A 186 7.76 33.17 -4.91
CA GLN A 186 7.39 32.67 -6.25
C GLN A 186 8.40 31.70 -6.86
N SER A 187 9.53 31.47 -6.18
CA SER A 187 10.59 30.58 -6.67
C SER A 187 11.34 29.93 -5.52
N ILE A 188 11.97 28.79 -5.79
CA ILE A 188 12.79 28.06 -4.82
C ILE A 188 13.94 28.93 -4.29
N SER A 189 14.62 29.69 -5.17
CA SER A 189 15.69 30.60 -4.74
C SER A 189 15.19 31.68 -3.78
N LYS A 190 13.98 32.22 -4.03
CA LYS A 190 13.36 33.18 -3.11
C LYS A 190 13.03 32.51 -1.79
N LEU A 191 12.43 31.32 -1.81
CA LEU A 191 12.09 30.54 -0.62
C LEU A 191 13.34 30.30 0.26
N GLN A 192 14.44 29.81 -0.32
CA GLN A 192 15.70 29.59 0.41
C GLN A 192 16.23 30.88 1.05
N SER A 193 16.25 31.99 0.30
CA SER A 193 16.76 33.28 0.80
C SER A 193 15.89 33.87 1.92
N THR A 194 14.59 33.62 1.88
CA THR A 194 13.64 34.11 2.89
C THR A 194 13.63 33.20 4.11
N LEU A 195 13.73 31.88 3.94
CA LEU A 195 13.89 30.92 5.03
C LEU A 195 15.09 31.27 5.90
N ALA A 196 16.27 31.50 5.30
CA ALA A 196 17.46 31.88 6.05
C ALA A 196 17.29 33.17 6.88
N LYS A 197 16.50 34.14 6.38
CA LYS A 197 16.18 35.37 7.12
C LYS A 197 15.20 35.13 8.26
N ALA A 198 14.22 34.26 8.05
CA ALA A 198 13.27 33.89 9.09
C ALA A 198 13.96 33.10 10.21
N GLU A 199 14.84 32.16 9.87
CA GLU A 199 15.65 31.40 10.85
C GLU A 199 16.56 32.33 11.69
N ASP A 200 17.27 33.28 11.06
CA ASP A 200 18.10 34.27 11.77
C ASP A 200 17.26 35.22 12.65
N HIS A 201 16.01 35.47 12.29
CA HIS A 201 15.10 36.25 13.14
C HIS A 201 14.60 35.44 14.34
N LEU A 202 14.11 34.22 14.10
CA LEU A 202 13.52 33.34 15.12
C LEU A 202 14.55 32.86 16.14
N SER A 203 15.80 32.62 15.73
CA SER A 203 16.89 32.21 16.63
C SER A 203 17.26 33.25 17.69
N LYS A 204 16.79 34.49 17.56
CA LYS A 204 16.99 35.58 18.53
C LYS A 204 15.84 35.70 19.54
N LEU A 205 14.73 35.00 19.31
CA LEU A 205 13.57 35.00 20.19
C LEU A 205 13.71 33.93 21.27
N ALA A 206 12.90 34.02 22.33
CA ALA A 206 12.81 32.96 23.31
C ALA A 206 12.09 31.74 22.70
N PRO A 207 12.48 30.49 23.02
CA PRO A 207 11.87 29.29 22.42
C PRO A 207 10.35 29.20 22.59
N ASP A 208 9.84 29.70 23.73
CA ASP A 208 8.44 29.71 24.13
C ASP A 208 7.64 30.93 23.64
N THR A 209 8.27 31.86 22.91
CA THR A 209 7.59 33.01 22.32
C THR A 209 6.46 32.54 21.41
N LEU A 210 5.24 33.06 21.62
CA LEU A 210 4.05 32.67 20.87
C LEU A 210 4.07 33.24 19.44
N TYR A 211 3.53 32.48 18.48
CA TYR A 211 3.47 32.86 17.06
C TYR A 211 2.89 34.26 16.83
N SER A 212 1.87 34.65 17.61
CA SER A 212 1.21 35.95 17.51
C SER A 212 2.16 37.15 17.71
N GLU A 213 3.27 36.97 18.41
CA GLU A 213 4.23 38.06 18.69
C GLU A 213 5.11 38.40 17.48
N PHE A 214 5.40 37.41 16.62
CA PHE A 214 6.25 37.58 15.44
C PHE A 214 5.52 37.32 14.11
N GLU A 215 4.21 37.07 14.16
CA GLU A 215 3.34 36.81 13.00
C GLU A 215 3.48 37.87 11.90
N TYR A 216 3.37 39.17 12.26
CA TYR A 216 3.45 40.25 11.27
C TYR A 216 4.79 40.29 10.54
N VAL A 217 5.88 39.97 11.25
CA VAL A 217 7.23 39.94 10.68
C VAL A 217 7.36 38.78 9.69
N LEU A 218 6.92 37.58 10.08
CA LEU A 218 6.94 36.39 9.22
C LEU A 218 6.03 36.54 8.00
N GLN A 219 4.84 37.09 8.17
CA GLN A 219 3.91 37.35 7.06
C GLN A 219 4.50 38.34 6.06
N GLY A 220 5.20 39.37 6.55
CA GLY A 220 5.96 40.30 5.71
C GLY A 220 7.07 39.64 4.90
N MET A 221 7.68 38.57 5.43
CA MET A 221 8.68 37.75 4.73
C MET A 221 8.04 36.77 3.72
N GLY A 222 6.77 36.41 3.92
CA GLY A 222 6.01 35.53 3.03
C GLY A 222 5.52 34.24 3.68
N PHE A 223 5.67 34.10 5.00
CA PHE A 223 5.26 32.95 5.78
C PHE A 223 3.94 33.25 6.51
N GLU A 224 2.89 32.53 6.14
CA GLU A 224 1.58 32.59 6.81
C GLU A 224 1.56 31.63 8.02
N ARG A 225 0.41 31.50 8.69
CA ARG A 225 0.23 30.55 9.82
C ARG A 225 0.39 29.10 9.38
N GLY A 226 0.65 28.20 10.35
CA GLY A 226 0.72 26.75 10.12
C GLY A 226 2.11 26.13 10.28
N TRP A 227 3.12 26.91 10.67
CA TRP A 227 4.49 26.43 10.94
C TRP A 227 4.73 25.98 12.38
N GLY A 228 3.88 26.44 13.31
CA GLY A 228 4.06 26.24 14.74
C GLY A 228 3.31 27.28 15.56
N ASP A 229 3.03 26.95 16.81
CA ASP A 229 2.48 27.85 17.83
C ASP A 229 3.55 28.64 18.61
N THR A 230 4.78 28.12 18.70
CA THR A 230 5.93 28.75 19.36
C THR A 230 7.09 28.99 18.41
N ALA A 231 8.00 29.91 18.76
CA ALA A 231 9.20 30.21 17.97
C ALA A 231 10.08 28.97 17.75
N GLU A 232 10.26 28.12 18.78
CA GLU A 232 11.00 26.86 18.67
C GLU A 232 10.41 25.94 17.59
N ARG A 233 9.09 25.72 17.62
CA ARG A 233 8.44 24.81 16.69
C ARG A 233 8.43 25.33 15.26
N VAL A 234 8.22 26.64 15.08
CA VAL A 234 8.34 27.29 13.77
C VAL A 234 9.76 27.11 13.23
N LEU A 235 10.77 27.34 14.06
CA LEU A 235 12.18 27.19 13.67
C LEU A 235 12.50 25.74 13.28
N GLU A 236 12.06 24.75 14.06
CA GLU A 236 12.20 23.33 13.71
C GLU A 236 11.59 23.02 12.33
N MET A 237 10.37 23.50 12.07
CA MET A 237 9.68 23.23 10.81
C MET A 237 10.34 23.92 9.61
N MET A 238 10.89 25.12 9.82
CA MET A 238 11.68 25.82 8.81
C MET A 238 13.00 25.10 8.52
N HIS A 239 13.69 24.60 9.55
CA HIS A 239 14.90 23.80 9.38
C HIS A 239 14.63 22.51 8.58
N LEU A 240 13.55 21.78 8.88
CA LEU A 240 13.16 20.61 8.09
C LEU A 240 12.97 20.96 6.60
N LEU A 241 12.35 22.10 6.30
CA LEU A 241 12.20 22.55 4.92
C LEU A 241 13.53 22.95 4.30
N SER A 242 14.39 23.65 5.05
CA SER A 242 15.74 24.03 4.61
C SER A 242 16.57 22.79 4.24
N ASP A 243 16.53 21.77 5.09
CA ASP A 243 17.19 20.49 4.86
C ASP A 243 16.66 19.79 3.60
N ILE A 244 15.34 19.77 3.39
CA ILE A 244 14.73 19.22 2.16
C ILE A 244 15.19 19.97 0.90
N LEU A 245 15.31 21.29 0.97
CA LEU A 245 15.74 22.11 -0.16
C LEU A 245 17.24 21.98 -0.46
N GLN A 246 18.06 21.59 0.51
CA GLN A 246 19.50 21.40 0.35
C GLN A 246 19.87 19.96 0.02
N ALA A 247 19.38 19.01 0.81
CA ALA A 247 19.69 17.58 0.74
C ALA A 247 18.49 16.76 1.24
N PRO A 248 17.48 16.49 0.38
CA PRO A 248 16.27 15.78 0.80
C PRO A 248 16.57 14.34 1.19
N ASP A 249 16.22 13.98 2.43
CA ASP A 249 16.21 12.60 2.92
C ASP A 249 14.78 12.11 3.23
N PRO A 250 14.54 10.79 3.25
CA PRO A 250 13.20 10.24 3.42
C PRO A 250 12.56 10.57 4.77
N SER A 251 13.34 10.58 5.85
CA SER A 251 12.86 10.83 7.21
C SER A 251 12.46 12.29 7.43
N THR A 252 13.26 13.23 6.92
CA THR A 252 12.96 14.66 6.99
C THR A 252 11.74 14.99 6.14
N LEU A 253 11.64 14.43 4.93
CA LEU A 253 10.47 14.62 4.08
C LEU A 253 9.18 14.10 4.73
N GLU A 254 9.23 12.89 5.32
CA GLU A 254 8.10 12.31 6.04
C GLU A 254 7.69 13.15 7.24
N THR A 255 8.67 13.61 8.01
CA THR A 255 8.43 14.44 9.20
C THR A 255 7.84 15.80 8.81
N PHE A 256 8.38 16.44 7.78
CA PHE A 256 7.88 17.72 7.30
C PHE A 256 6.45 17.59 6.78
N LEU A 257 6.20 16.71 5.81
CA LEU A 257 4.87 16.51 5.23
C LEU A 257 3.85 16.04 6.28
N GLY A 258 4.26 15.21 7.24
CA GLY A 258 3.40 14.79 8.35
C GLY A 258 3.04 15.91 9.32
N ARG A 259 3.88 16.95 9.43
CA ARG A 259 3.65 18.14 10.26
C ARG A 259 2.81 19.20 9.55
N VAL A 260 2.82 19.28 8.21
CA VAL A 260 2.01 20.25 7.45
C VAL A 260 0.53 20.08 7.81
N PRO A 261 -0.17 21.15 8.23
CA PRO A 261 -1.56 21.06 8.66
C PRO A 261 -2.50 20.87 7.45
N MET A 262 -2.80 19.62 7.09
CA MET A 262 -3.63 19.29 5.92
C MET A 262 -5.03 18.79 6.26
N VAL A 263 -5.17 18.02 7.35
CA VAL A 263 -6.37 17.23 7.63
C VAL A 263 -7.26 17.98 8.63
N PHE A 264 -8.27 18.67 8.12
CA PHE A 264 -9.25 19.41 8.95
C PHE A 264 -10.66 18.83 8.87
N ASN A 265 -11.06 18.33 7.69
CA ASN A 265 -12.35 17.70 7.46
C ASN A 265 -12.12 16.27 6.97
N VAL A 266 -12.74 15.30 7.65
CA VAL A 266 -12.62 13.88 7.32
C VAL A 266 -14.01 13.32 7.06
N VAL A 267 -14.15 12.56 5.98
CA VAL A 267 -15.37 11.81 5.65
C VAL A 267 -15.04 10.32 5.67
N ILE A 268 -15.79 9.56 6.47
CA ILE A 268 -15.69 8.11 6.57
C ILE A 268 -16.99 7.51 6.03
N LEU A 269 -16.88 6.55 5.10
CA LEU A 269 -18.02 5.89 4.50
C LEU A 269 -18.23 4.51 5.14
N SER A 270 -19.45 4.26 5.63
CA SER A 270 -19.88 2.96 6.12
C SER A 270 -21.33 2.70 5.68
N PRO A 271 -21.55 2.40 4.39
CA PRO A 271 -22.89 2.37 3.81
C PRO A 271 -23.74 1.16 4.25
N HIS A 272 -23.12 0.03 4.60
CA HIS A 272 -23.81 -1.19 4.98
C HIS A 272 -23.98 -1.34 6.49
N GLY A 273 -24.95 -2.16 6.89
CA GLY A 273 -25.24 -2.47 8.29
C GLY A 273 -25.96 -1.34 9.03
N TYR A 274 -26.26 -1.60 10.30
CA TYR A 274 -26.87 -0.64 11.21
C TYR A 274 -25.76 0.12 11.94
N PHE A 275 -25.53 1.37 11.56
CA PHE A 275 -24.53 2.20 12.22
C PHE A 275 -25.16 2.96 13.40
N GLY A 276 -24.63 2.75 14.61
CA GLY A 276 -25.14 3.39 15.82
C GLY A 276 -24.19 3.25 17.01
N GLN A 277 -24.35 4.12 18.00
CA GLN A 277 -23.50 4.14 19.21
C GLN A 277 -23.96 3.14 20.29
N ALA A 278 -25.21 2.69 20.22
CA ALA A 278 -25.80 1.74 21.15
C ALA A 278 -26.89 0.93 20.43
N ASN A 279 -27.21 -0.26 20.96
CA ASN A 279 -28.32 -1.11 20.52
C ASN A 279 -28.28 -1.56 19.04
N VAL A 280 -27.13 -1.49 18.38
CA VAL A 280 -26.95 -1.97 16.99
C VAL A 280 -26.07 -3.21 16.89
N LEU A 281 -25.26 -3.50 17.91
CA LEU A 281 -24.35 -4.65 17.91
C LEU A 281 -25.14 -5.96 17.92
N GLY A 282 -24.86 -6.83 16.95
CA GLY A 282 -25.55 -8.11 16.77
C GLY A 282 -26.71 -8.07 15.77
N LEU A 283 -27.05 -6.90 15.22
CA LEU A 283 -27.93 -6.80 14.04
C LEU A 283 -27.24 -7.33 12.78
N PRO A 284 -27.99 -7.73 11.73
CA PRO A 284 -27.42 -8.15 10.46
C PRO A 284 -26.40 -7.13 9.93
N ASP A 285 -25.29 -7.62 9.40
CA ASP A 285 -24.18 -6.82 8.87
C ASP A 285 -23.57 -5.80 9.85
N THR A 286 -23.82 -5.97 11.16
CA THR A 286 -23.39 -5.03 12.21
C THR A 286 -22.52 -5.72 13.25
N GLY A 287 -21.23 -5.43 13.21
CA GLY A 287 -20.25 -6.06 14.09
C GLY A 287 -19.03 -5.18 14.36
N GLY A 288 -17.84 -5.79 14.32
CA GLY A 288 -16.58 -5.14 14.67
C GLY A 288 -16.27 -3.87 13.87
N GLN A 289 -16.78 -3.73 12.64
CA GLN A 289 -16.63 -2.53 11.82
C GLN A 289 -17.16 -1.27 12.50
N VAL A 290 -18.34 -1.32 13.14
CA VAL A 290 -18.95 -0.14 13.79
C VAL A 290 -18.11 0.27 14.99
N VAL A 291 -17.70 -0.69 15.82
CA VAL A 291 -16.83 -0.45 16.98
C VAL A 291 -15.50 0.15 16.54
N TYR A 292 -14.88 -0.44 15.50
CA TYR A 292 -13.62 0.03 14.94
C TYR A 292 -13.71 1.50 14.48
N ILE A 293 -14.75 1.86 13.72
CA ILE A 293 -14.92 3.24 13.24
C ILE A 293 -15.15 4.19 14.41
N LEU A 294 -16.00 3.83 15.39
CA LEU A 294 -16.28 4.69 16.55
C LEU A 294 -15.04 4.96 17.41
N ASP A 295 -14.18 3.97 17.60
CA ASP A 295 -12.92 4.17 18.32
C ASP A 295 -11.89 4.94 17.47
N GLN A 296 -11.84 4.66 16.17
CA GLN A 296 -10.97 5.37 15.22
C GLN A 296 -11.27 6.87 15.20
N VAL A 297 -12.54 7.28 15.14
CA VAL A 297 -12.88 8.71 15.05
C VAL A 297 -12.52 9.49 16.31
N ARG A 298 -12.62 8.88 17.50
CA ARG A 298 -12.20 9.52 18.75
C ARG A 298 -10.70 9.74 18.80
N ALA A 299 -9.93 8.70 18.44
CA ALA A 299 -8.47 8.81 18.38
C ALA A 299 -8.02 9.82 17.33
N LEU A 300 -8.66 9.80 16.15
CA LEU A 300 -8.35 10.70 15.05
C LEU A 300 -8.70 12.16 15.38
N GLU A 301 -9.85 12.42 16.01
CA GLU A 301 -10.25 13.76 16.44
C GLU A 301 -9.24 14.36 17.42
N ASN A 302 -8.80 13.59 18.43
CA ASN A 302 -7.79 14.03 19.39
C ASN A 302 -6.45 14.37 18.70
N GLU A 303 -6.00 13.52 17.78
CA GLU A 303 -4.77 13.77 17.03
C GLU A 303 -4.89 14.99 16.10
N MET A 304 -6.05 15.17 15.45
CA MET A 304 -6.34 16.34 14.62
C MET A 304 -6.30 17.62 15.47
N LEU A 305 -6.97 17.65 16.61
CA LEU A 305 -6.96 18.80 17.53
C LEU A 305 -5.54 19.13 17.99
N LEU A 306 -4.79 18.11 18.40
CA LEU A 306 -3.41 18.27 18.83
C LEU A 306 -2.53 18.85 17.71
N ARG A 307 -2.62 18.33 16.48
CA ARG A 307 -1.83 18.84 15.35
C ARG A 307 -2.19 20.26 14.97
N ILE A 308 -3.49 20.60 14.94
CA ILE A 308 -3.96 21.95 14.62
C ILE A 308 -3.40 22.95 15.65
N GLN A 309 -3.53 22.63 16.94
CA GLN A 309 -3.01 23.47 18.02
C GLN A 309 -1.49 23.63 17.90
N LYS A 310 -0.77 22.52 17.69
CA LYS A 310 0.69 22.53 17.56
C LYS A 310 1.18 23.39 16.40
N GLN A 311 0.39 23.55 15.35
CA GLN A 311 0.73 24.40 14.20
C GLN A 311 0.29 25.87 14.35
N GLY A 312 -0.15 26.28 15.54
CA GLY A 312 -0.57 27.66 15.80
C GLY A 312 -1.89 28.01 15.14
N LEU A 313 -2.75 27.01 14.91
CA LEU A 313 -4.05 27.17 14.28
C LEU A 313 -5.18 26.94 15.31
N ASP A 314 -6.32 27.58 15.08
CA ASP A 314 -7.51 27.56 15.95
C ASP A 314 -8.74 26.93 15.26
N PHE A 315 -8.51 26.15 14.20
CA PHE A 315 -9.59 25.51 13.46
C PHE A 315 -10.24 24.36 14.23
N THR A 316 -11.57 24.34 14.27
CA THR A 316 -12.31 23.16 14.73
C THR A 316 -12.32 22.09 13.63
N PRO A 317 -11.78 20.88 13.87
CA PRO A 317 -11.86 19.78 12.92
C PRO A 317 -13.29 19.24 12.82
N ARG A 318 -13.61 18.54 11.73
CA ARG A 318 -14.90 17.88 11.55
C ARG A 318 -14.72 16.49 10.97
N ILE A 319 -15.32 15.50 11.62
CA ILE A 319 -15.40 14.12 11.10
C ILE A 319 -16.87 13.81 10.80
N LEU A 320 -17.16 13.35 9.59
CA LEU A 320 -18.48 12.91 9.16
C LEU A 320 -18.45 11.43 8.84
N ILE A 321 -19.26 10.65 9.54
CA ILE A 321 -19.51 9.25 9.19
C ILE A 321 -20.79 9.21 8.36
N VAL A 322 -20.67 8.83 7.10
CA VAL A 322 -21.80 8.70 6.18
C VAL A 322 -22.21 7.23 6.14
N PHE A 323 -23.44 6.97 6.56
CA PHE A 323 -24.06 5.65 6.58
C PHE A 323 -25.47 5.72 5.97
N TRP A 324 -26.03 4.58 5.64
CA TRP A 324 -27.36 4.50 5.08
C TRP A 324 -28.44 4.71 6.15
N LEU A 325 -29.39 5.61 5.89
CA LEU A 325 -30.60 5.76 6.70
C LEU A 325 -31.73 4.95 6.05
N PRO A 326 -32.29 3.94 6.74
CA PRO A 326 -33.54 3.33 6.30
C PRO A 326 -34.64 4.39 6.32
N GLY A 327 -35.28 4.58 5.17
CA GLY A 327 -36.50 5.39 5.02
C GLY A 327 -37.75 4.63 5.43
#